data_AF-A0A2K9C6B2-F1
#
_entry.id   AF-A0A2K9C6B2-F1
#
_cell.length_a   1.000
_cell.length_b   1.000
_cell.length_c   1.000
_cell.angle_alpha   90.00
_cell.angle_beta   90.00
_cell.angle_gamma   90.00
#
_symmetry.space_group_name_H-M   'P 1'
#
loop_
_entity.id
_entity.type
_entity.pdbx_description
1 polymer ?
#
loop_
_entity_poly.entity_id
_entity_poly.type
_entity_poly.pdbx_seq_one_letter_code
_entity_poly.pdbx_strand_id
1 'polypeptide(L)'
;MKQIYNAGSMFNEAQVNQRRLEGKKLREAFPNFVISNPIDFDTNLGNCPTPLEIWDADYKCVQDSQYIIFELDSLDHGMIMEFAIAIEQAKATQNEKVLIPVISDFRYHQKSSTKQLNEFSINHFVFGAIFDTQLNSENRLWLAKSHSEAIEMIKNYEKFLDTHNKEYLEKNAKLDCKFIYANGAMYF
;
A
#
# COMPACT_ATOMS: atom_id res chain seq x y z
N MET A 1 8.52 15.29 -10.62
CA MET A 1 7.07 15.00 -10.66
C MET A 1 6.83 13.90 -9.64
N LYS A 2 5.76 13.98 -8.83
CA LYS A 2 5.49 12.96 -7.82
C LYS A 2 5.08 11.64 -8.49
N GLN A 3 5.43 10.52 -7.88
CA GLN A 3 5.13 9.19 -8.42
C GLN A 3 4.41 8.32 -7.39
N ILE A 4 3.42 7.57 -7.86
CA ILE A 4 2.69 6.55 -7.11
C ILE A 4 3.01 5.19 -7.72
N TYR A 5 3.47 4.25 -6.89
CA TYR A 5 3.59 2.84 -7.25
C TYR A 5 2.41 2.04 -6.68
N ASN A 6 1.73 1.27 -7.53
CA ASN A 6 0.61 0.42 -7.14
C ASN A 6 1.03 -1.06 -7.14
N ALA A 7 1.50 -1.54 -6.00
CA ALA A 7 2.01 -2.89 -5.82
C ALA A 7 0.90 -3.86 -5.38
N GLY A 8 0.77 -4.98 -6.08
CA GLY A 8 -0.19 -6.04 -5.76
C GLY A 8 -0.18 -7.14 -6.80
N SER A 9 -0.84 -8.25 -6.49
CA SER A 9 -0.86 -9.42 -7.39
C SER A 9 -1.47 -9.09 -8.76
N MET A 10 -1.01 -9.79 -9.79
CA MET A 10 -1.45 -9.60 -11.19
C MET A 10 -1.40 -10.89 -12.03
N PHE A 11 -1.51 -12.06 -11.40
CA PHE A 11 -1.26 -13.35 -12.04
C PHE A 11 -2.50 -14.00 -12.66
N ASN A 12 -3.69 -13.65 -12.17
CA ASN A 12 -4.96 -14.16 -12.70
C ASN A 12 -5.87 -13.04 -13.22
N GLU A 13 -6.92 -13.43 -13.96
CA GLU A 13 -7.83 -12.49 -14.62
C GLU A 13 -8.46 -11.48 -13.65
N ALA A 14 -8.90 -11.93 -12.48
CA ALA A 14 -9.52 -11.05 -11.48
C ALA A 14 -8.52 -10.00 -10.97
N GLN A 15 -7.29 -10.44 -10.66
CA GLN A 15 -6.21 -9.57 -10.23
C GLN A 15 -5.82 -8.56 -11.32
N VAL A 16 -5.64 -9.01 -12.57
CA VAL A 16 -5.33 -8.12 -13.71
C VAL A 16 -6.41 -7.07 -13.90
N ASN A 17 -7.69 -7.46 -13.87
CA ASN A 17 -8.81 -6.53 -14.00
C ASN A 17 -8.85 -5.52 -12.85
N GLN A 18 -8.57 -5.98 -11.63
CA GLN A 18 -8.49 -5.11 -10.46
C GLN A 18 -7.33 -4.11 -10.58
N ARG A 19 -6.11 -4.55 -10.93
CA ARG A 19 -4.94 -3.66 -11.12
C ARG A 19 -5.17 -2.61 -12.20
N ARG A 20 -5.86 -2.97 -13.30
CA ARG A 20 -6.23 -2.01 -14.36
C ARG A 20 -7.24 -0.97 -13.87
N LEU A 21 -8.25 -1.40 -13.13
CA LEU A 21 -9.26 -0.51 -12.55
C LEU A 21 -8.63 0.47 -11.54
N GLU A 22 -7.74 -0.03 -10.70
CA GLU A 22 -6.99 0.77 -9.72
C GLU A 22 -6.08 1.79 -10.39
N GLY A 23 -5.29 1.36 -11.38
CA GLY A 23 -4.46 2.25 -12.19
C GLY A 23 -5.26 3.36 -12.86
N LYS A 24 -6.43 3.02 -13.43
CA LYS A 24 -7.36 4.02 -14.00
C LYS A 24 -7.80 5.04 -12.95
N LYS A 25 -8.27 4.58 -11.78
CA LYS A 25 -8.73 5.46 -10.69
C LYS A 25 -7.61 6.35 -10.15
N LEU A 26 -6.38 5.86 -10.08
CA LEU A 26 -5.21 6.66 -9.68
C LEU A 26 -4.93 7.77 -10.69
N ARG A 27 -4.93 7.46 -11.99
CA ARG A 27 -4.71 8.46 -13.06
C ARG A 27 -5.82 9.53 -13.05
N GLU A 28 -7.07 9.14 -12.79
CA GLU A 28 -8.19 10.07 -12.64
C GLU A 28 -8.06 10.97 -11.40
N ALA A 29 -7.62 10.40 -10.27
CA ALA A 29 -7.47 11.13 -9.01
C ALA A 29 -6.23 12.04 -8.96
N PHE A 30 -5.16 11.67 -9.66
CA PHE A 30 -3.85 12.32 -9.62
C PHE A 30 -3.31 12.58 -11.04
N PRO A 31 -3.95 13.45 -11.83
CA PRO A 31 -3.57 13.67 -13.23
C PRO A 31 -2.14 14.25 -13.42
N ASN A 32 -1.56 14.82 -12.36
CA ASN A 32 -0.23 15.41 -12.37
C ASN A 32 0.86 14.49 -11.80
N PHE A 33 0.54 13.22 -11.51
CA PHE A 33 1.45 12.24 -10.92
C PHE A 33 1.81 11.20 -11.97
N VAL A 34 3.03 10.67 -11.87
CA VAL A 34 3.40 9.46 -12.59
C VAL A 34 2.77 8.28 -11.85
N ILE A 35 1.95 7.49 -12.54
CA ILE A 35 1.35 6.28 -11.98
C ILE A 35 2.07 5.08 -12.57
N SER A 36 2.86 4.41 -11.73
CA SER A 36 3.60 3.19 -12.03
C SER A 36 2.80 2.00 -11.52
N ASN A 37 2.24 1.23 -12.45
CA ASN A 37 1.39 0.08 -12.18
C ASN A 37 2.02 -1.12 -12.87
N PRO A 38 2.50 -2.15 -12.16
CA PRO A 38 3.29 -3.23 -12.76
C PRO A 38 2.61 -3.91 -13.96
N ILE A 39 1.28 -4.03 -13.93
CA ILE A 39 0.51 -4.62 -15.04
C ILE A 39 0.64 -3.84 -16.36
N ASP A 40 1.04 -2.57 -16.30
CA ASP A 40 1.23 -1.70 -17.47
C ASP A 40 2.67 -1.76 -18.02
N PHE A 41 3.58 -2.54 -17.41
CA PHE A 41 4.97 -2.63 -17.85
C PHE A 41 5.13 -3.45 -19.14
N ASP A 42 6.01 -2.99 -20.02
CA ASP A 42 6.29 -3.62 -21.33
C ASP A 42 6.81 -5.07 -21.22
N THR A 43 7.41 -5.41 -20.08
CA THR A 43 7.83 -6.77 -19.73
C THR A 43 6.68 -7.78 -19.71
N ASN A 44 5.44 -7.31 -19.60
CA ASN A 44 4.23 -8.12 -19.64
C ASN A 44 3.62 -8.25 -21.05
N LEU A 45 4.22 -7.63 -22.08
CA LEU A 45 3.62 -7.45 -23.42
C LEU A 45 4.32 -8.17 -24.58
N GLY A 46 5.22 -9.13 -24.32
CA GLY A 46 5.64 -10.10 -25.35
C GLY A 46 7.14 -10.41 -25.46
N ASN A 47 8.01 -9.71 -24.74
CA ASN A 47 9.39 -10.16 -24.51
C ASN A 47 9.44 -10.84 -23.14
N CYS A 48 10.09 -12.00 -23.03
CA CYS A 48 10.28 -12.69 -21.76
C CYS A 48 11.48 -12.06 -21.04
N PRO A 49 11.29 -11.14 -20.08
CA PRO A 49 12.41 -10.53 -19.38
C PRO A 49 13.15 -11.57 -18.53
N THR A 50 14.42 -11.31 -18.29
CA THR A 50 15.19 -12.02 -17.27
C THR A 50 14.72 -11.60 -15.87
N PRO A 51 14.89 -12.45 -14.84
CA PRO A 51 14.59 -12.07 -13.46
C PRO A 51 15.32 -10.80 -12.99
N LEU A 52 16.53 -10.54 -13.51
CA LEU A 52 17.27 -9.31 -13.20
C LEU A 52 16.61 -8.06 -13.80
N GLU A 53 16.11 -8.14 -15.04
CA GLU A 53 15.39 -7.02 -15.66
C GLU A 53 14.07 -6.71 -14.94
N ILE A 54 13.35 -7.75 -14.47
CA ILE A 54 12.16 -7.57 -13.63
C ILE A 54 12.56 -6.88 -12.32
N TRP A 55 13.58 -7.40 -11.64
CA TRP A 55 14.09 -6.83 -10.39
C TRP A 55 14.47 -5.35 -10.57
N ASP A 56 15.27 -5.02 -11.58
CA ASP A 56 15.75 -3.65 -11.80
C ASP A 56 14.59 -2.69 -12.10
N ALA A 57 13.58 -3.14 -12.86
CA ALA A 57 12.40 -2.34 -13.19
C ALA A 57 11.54 -2.07 -11.94
N ASP A 58 11.22 -3.10 -11.17
CA ASP A 58 10.37 -3.00 -9.97
C ASP A 58 11.10 -2.23 -8.87
N TYR A 59 12.38 -2.54 -8.62
CA TYR A 59 13.21 -1.85 -7.63
C TYR A 59 13.31 -0.35 -7.94
N LYS A 60 13.51 0.01 -9.21
CA LYS A 60 13.52 1.41 -9.63
C LYS A 60 12.18 2.09 -9.37
N CYS A 61 11.06 1.43 -9.64
CA CYS A 61 9.73 1.98 -9.35
C CYS A 61 9.52 2.18 -7.85
N VAL A 62 9.94 1.22 -7.02
CA VAL A 62 9.90 1.36 -5.56
C VAL A 62 10.76 2.54 -5.12
N GLN A 63 11.99 2.65 -5.64
CA GLN A 63 12.92 3.72 -5.28
C GLN A 63 12.41 5.12 -5.67
N ASP A 64 11.88 5.29 -6.89
CA ASP A 64 11.49 6.59 -7.43
C ASP A 64 10.13 7.09 -6.90
N SER A 65 9.34 6.21 -6.29
CA SER A 65 7.98 6.54 -5.86
C SER A 65 7.93 7.26 -4.53
N GLN A 66 7.16 8.35 -4.47
CA GLN A 66 6.89 9.06 -3.22
C GLN A 66 5.76 8.39 -2.45
N TYR A 67 4.75 7.88 -3.15
CA TYR A 67 3.65 7.12 -2.56
C TYR A 67 3.71 5.70 -3.06
N ILE A 68 3.49 4.73 -2.18
CA ILE A 68 3.35 3.34 -2.59
C ILE A 68 2.13 2.72 -1.91
N ILE A 69 1.29 2.09 -2.72
CA ILE A 69 0.14 1.31 -2.26
C ILE A 69 0.53 -0.18 -2.36
N PHE A 70 0.26 -0.95 -1.29
CA PHE A 70 0.58 -2.39 -1.23
C PHE A 70 -0.65 -3.22 -0.92
N GLU A 71 -1.06 -4.16 -1.77
CA GLU A 71 -2.14 -5.12 -1.48
C GLU A 71 -1.64 -6.26 -0.57
N LEU A 72 -1.61 -6.03 0.75
CA LEU A 72 -0.90 -6.87 1.71
C LEU A 72 -1.55 -8.25 1.93
N ASP A 73 -2.85 -8.35 1.71
CA ASP A 73 -3.66 -9.56 1.82
C ASP A 73 -3.64 -10.45 0.57
N SER A 74 -2.88 -10.05 -0.47
CA SER A 74 -2.69 -10.87 -1.68
C SER A 74 -1.72 -12.04 -1.50
N LEU A 75 -0.90 -12.01 -0.44
CA LEU A 75 0.18 -12.99 -0.17
C LEU A 75 1.21 -13.11 -1.31
N ASP A 76 1.35 -12.06 -2.10
CA ASP A 76 2.35 -11.98 -3.15
C ASP A 76 3.76 -11.75 -2.56
N HIS A 77 4.65 -12.71 -2.78
CA HIS A 77 6.02 -12.67 -2.30
C HIS A 77 6.83 -11.52 -2.93
N GLY A 78 6.55 -11.17 -4.20
CA GLY A 78 7.17 -10.03 -4.87
C GLY A 78 6.81 -8.73 -4.17
N MET A 79 5.51 -8.50 -4.00
CA MET A 79 4.99 -7.31 -3.29
C MET A 79 5.47 -7.25 -1.82
N ILE A 80 5.55 -8.38 -1.10
CA ILE A 80 6.10 -8.40 0.26
C ILE A 80 7.57 -7.95 0.28
N MET A 81 8.37 -8.36 -0.71
CA MET A 81 9.76 -7.92 -0.84
C MET A 81 9.86 -6.42 -1.13
N GLU A 82 9.03 -5.91 -2.04
CA GLU A 82 8.92 -4.47 -2.32
C GLU A 82 8.52 -3.67 -1.07
N PHE A 83 7.58 -4.20 -0.27
CA PHE A 83 7.14 -3.56 0.96
C PHE A 83 8.27 -3.44 1.98
N ALA A 84 9.07 -4.50 2.17
CA ALA A 84 10.23 -4.46 3.05
C ALA A 84 11.29 -3.45 2.58
N ILE A 85 11.58 -3.41 1.28
CA ILE A 85 12.51 -2.44 0.68
C ILE A 85 12.00 -1.00 0.89
N ALA A 86 10.71 -0.77 0.65
CA ALA A 86 10.11 0.54 0.79
C ALA A 86 10.12 1.05 2.25
N ILE A 87 9.89 0.16 3.23
CA ILE A 87 10.01 0.48 4.66
C ILE A 87 11.44 0.95 4.97
N GLU A 88 12.45 0.18 4.57
CA GLU A 88 13.84 0.52 4.85
C GLU A 88 14.28 1.81 4.13
N GLN A 89 13.87 2.00 2.87
CA GLN A 89 14.12 3.25 2.15
C GLN A 89 13.46 4.44 2.84
N ALA A 90 12.19 4.32 3.25
CA ALA A 90 11.44 5.39 3.91
C ALA A 90 12.05 5.81 5.26
N LYS A 91 12.68 4.86 5.97
CA LYS A 91 13.34 5.11 7.26
C LYS A 91 14.74 5.71 7.10
N ALA A 92 15.52 5.17 6.16
CA ALA A 92 16.96 5.43 6.11
C ALA A 92 17.36 6.52 5.11
N THR A 93 16.68 6.61 3.96
CA THR A 93 17.18 7.40 2.81
C THR A 93 16.13 8.32 2.18
N GLN A 94 14.84 8.10 2.43
CA GLN A 94 13.74 8.80 1.75
C GLN A 94 12.65 9.26 2.72
N ASN A 95 12.90 10.37 3.41
CA ASN A 95 12.03 10.92 4.45
C ASN A 95 10.67 11.40 3.94
N GLU A 96 10.51 11.58 2.63
CA GLU A 96 9.23 11.98 2.02
C GLU A 96 8.41 10.79 1.50
N LYS A 97 8.95 9.56 1.54
CA LYS A 97 8.22 8.38 1.08
C LYS A 97 7.11 8.05 2.08
N VAL A 98 5.91 7.82 1.54
CA VAL A 98 4.68 7.46 2.25
C VAL A 98 4.19 6.11 1.76
N LEU A 99 3.89 5.23 2.71
CA LEU A 99 3.51 3.85 2.45
C LEU A 99 2.05 3.64 2.87
N ILE A 100 1.27 3.00 2.01
CA ILE A 100 -0.14 2.74 2.24
C ILE A 100 -0.46 1.27 1.95
N PRO A 101 -0.17 0.37 2.90
CA PRO A 101 -0.69 -0.99 2.83
C PRO A 101 -2.22 -0.99 2.80
N VAL A 102 -2.78 -1.95 2.08
CA VAL A 102 -4.20 -2.22 1.95
C VAL A 102 -4.44 -3.64 2.45
N ILE A 103 -5.43 -3.80 3.34
CA ILE A 103 -6.01 -5.10 3.66
C ILE A 103 -7.49 -5.01 3.31
N SER A 104 -7.86 -5.59 2.18
CA SER A 104 -9.20 -5.54 1.61
C SER A 104 -10.11 -6.68 2.07
N ASP A 105 -9.53 -7.77 2.57
CA ASP A 105 -10.26 -8.91 3.09
C ASP A 105 -11.22 -8.46 4.19
N PHE A 106 -12.52 -8.55 3.89
CA PHE A 106 -13.56 -8.05 4.77
C PHE A 106 -13.53 -8.75 6.15
N ARG A 107 -12.99 -9.96 6.25
CA ARG A 107 -12.86 -10.72 7.51
C ARG A 107 -11.91 -10.03 8.48
N TYR A 108 -10.87 -9.36 7.98
CA TYR A 108 -10.01 -8.51 8.81
C TYR A 108 -10.84 -7.45 9.54
N HIS A 109 -11.88 -6.92 8.89
CA HIS A 109 -12.70 -5.81 9.41
C HIS A 109 -13.87 -6.26 10.31
N GLN A 110 -14.07 -7.57 10.49
CA GLN A 110 -15.14 -8.12 11.31
C GLN A 110 -14.72 -8.20 12.79
N LYS A 111 -14.85 -7.07 13.49
CA LYS A 111 -14.39 -6.87 14.88
C LYS A 111 -15.15 -7.65 15.97
N SER A 112 -16.09 -8.54 15.64
CA SER A 112 -17.08 -9.03 16.62
C SER A 112 -17.60 -10.45 16.42
N SER A 113 -17.02 -11.24 15.50
CA SER A 113 -17.44 -12.64 15.38
C SER A 113 -16.72 -13.49 16.43
N THR A 114 -17.36 -13.71 17.58
CA THR A 114 -16.94 -14.74 18.54
C THR A 114 -17.44 -16.14 18.16
N LYS A 115 -18.20 -16.22 17.06
CA LYS A 115 -18.89 -17.44 16.62
C LYS A 115 -18.10 -18.27 15.61
N GLN A 116 -17.06 -17.70 15.01
CA GLN A 116 -16.27 -18.33 13.95
C GLN A 116 -14.81 -17.94 14.09
N LEU A 117 -13.91 -18.89 13.79
CA LEU A 117 -12.50 -18.58 13.61
C LEU A 117 -12.35 -17.72 12.35
N ASN A 118 -11.68 -16.58 12.44
CA ASN A 118 -11.35 -15.81 11.25
C ASN A 118 -10.28 -16.57 10.46
N GLU A 119 -10.67 -17.15 9.31
CA GLU A 119 -9.76 -17.84 8.38
C GLU A 119 -8.96 -16.85 7.52
N PHE A 120 -8.35 -15.87 8.18
CA PHE A 120 -7.52 -14.85 7.56
C PHE A 120 -6.18 -14.80 8.30
N SER A 121 -5.09 -14.78 7.56
CA SER A 121 -3.76 -14.68 8.15
C SER A 121 -2.85 -13.86 7.25
N ILE A 122 -2.12 -12.94 7.88
CA ILE A 122 -0.92 -12.32 7.30
C ILE A 122 0.24 -12.72 8.21
N ASN A 123 1.40 -12.99 7.62
CA ASN A 123 2.60 -13.30 8.39
C ASN A 123 2.89 -12.15 9.39
N HIS A 124 3.08 -12.48 10.68
CA HIS A 124 3.24 -11.48 11.73
C HIS A 124 4.49 -10.60 11.58
N PHE A 125 5.55 -11.05 10.90
CA PHE A 125 6.70 -10.22 10.60
C PHE A 125 6.36 -9.14 9.57
N VAL A 126 5.62 -9.52 8.52
CA VAL A 126 5.11 -8.60 7.50
C VAL A 126 4.10 -7.63 8.12
N PHE A 127 3.14 -8.16 8.88
CA PHE A 127 2.13 -7.34 9.57
C PHE A 127 2.78 -6.40 10.60
N GLY A 128 3.81 -6.86 11.31
CA GLY A 128 4.55 -6.05 12.29
C GLY A 128 5.15 -4.77 11.71
N ALA A 129 5.56 -4.78 10.44
CA ALA A 129 6.15 -3.62 9.77
C ALA A 129 5.17 -2.42 9.67
N ILE A 130 3.85 -2.67 9.65
CA ILE A 130 2.87 -1.56 9.63
C ILE A 130 2.87 -0.74 10.93
N PHE A 131 3.47 -1.27 12.00
CA PHE A 131 3.58 -0.63 13.32
C PHE A 131 4.94 0.02 13.56
N ASP A 132 5.76 0.20 12.51
CA ASP A 132 7.05 0.90 12.64
C ASP A 132 6.87 2.26 13.32
N THR A 133 7.56 2.47 14.44
CA THR A 133 7.32 3.61 15.34
C THR A 133 7.70 4.93 14.71
N GLN A 134 8.79 4.96 13.93
CA GLN A 134 9.25 6.15 13.24
C GLN A 134 8.21 6.58 12.21
N LEU A 135 7.88 5.70 11.27
CA LEU A 135 6.98 6.03 10.15
C LEU A 135 5.56 6.38 10.62
N ASN A 136 5.06 5.71 11.67
CA ASN A 136 3.76 6.07 12.25
C ASN A 136 3.80 7.43 12.96
N SER A 137 4.85 7.72 13.74
CA SER A 137 4.98 9.02 14.43
C SER A 137 5.08 10.21 13.47
N GLU A 138 5.65 9.96 12.29
CA GLU A 138 5.83 10.95 11.23
C GLU A 138 4.64 11.02 10.27
N ASN A 139 3.57 10.25 10.48
CA ASN A 139 2.40 10.17 9.60
C ASN A 139 2.76 9.79 8.15
N ARG A 140 3.64 8.79 7.98
CA ARG A 140 4.11 8.29 6.67
C ARG A 140 3.72 6.85 6.37
N LEU A 141 2.89 6.24 7.23
CA LEU A 141 2.43 4.86 7.09
C LEU A 141 0.99 4.72 7.57
N TRP A 142 0.06 4.41 6.66
CA TRP A 142 -1.37 4.20 6.96
C TRP A 142 -1.87 2.86 6.42
N LEU A 143 -2.71 2.17 7.18
CA LEU A 143 -3.36 0.95 6.71
C LEU A 143 -4.76 1.30 6.19
N ALA A 144 -4.97 1.16 4.89
CA ALA A 144 -6.26 1.39 4.26
C ALA A 144 -7.09 0.09 4.21
N LYS A 145 -8.41 0.21 4.33
CA LYS A 145 -9.32 -0.93 4.13
C LYS A 145 -9.57 -1.23 2.65
N SER A 146 -9.29 -0.29 1.76
CA SER A 146 -9.45 -0.48 0.32
C SER A 146 -8.54 0.45 -0.47
N HIS A 147 -8.32 0.12 -1.75
CA HIS A 147 -7.60 0.99 -2.66
C HIS A 147 -8.25 2.38 -2.81
N SER A 148 -9.58 2.49 -2.74
CA SER A 148 -10.27 3.79 -2.77
C SER A 148 -9.93 4.65 -1.55
N GLU A 149 -9.82 4.05 -0.36
CA GLU A 149 -9.38 4.76 0.84
C GLU A 149 -7.90 5.15 0.76
N ALA A 150 -7.06 4.31 0.15
CA ALA A 150 -5.66 4.66 -0.11
C ALA A 150 -5.55 5.94 -0.97
N ILE A 151 -6.38 6.06 -2.01
CA ILE A 151 -6.48 7.30 -2.81
C ILE A 151 -6.86 8.50 -1.93
N GLU A 152 -7.87 8.37 -1.07
CA GLU A 152 -8.27 9.46 -0.18
C GLU A 152 -7.18 9.82 0.83
N MET A 153 -6.43 8.83 1.32
CA MET A 153 -5.29 9.05 2.21
C MET A 153 -4.18 9.88 1.55
N ILE A 154 -3.85 9.59 0.29
CA ILE A 154 -2.88 10.39 -0.47
C ILE A 154 -3.42 11.80 -0.68
N LYS A 155 -4.69 11.98 -1.08
CA LYS A 155 -5.30 13.31 -1.27
C LYS A 155 -5.26 14.15 0.00
N ASN A 156 -5.58 13.57 1.15
CA ASN A 156 -5.52 14.25 2.43
C ASN A 156 -4.08 14.66 2.76
N TYR A 157 -3.11 13.77 2.54
CA TYR A 157 -1.71 14.09 2.82
C TYR A 157 -1.17 15.19 1.90
N GLU A 158 -1.51 15.17 0.61
CA GLU A 158 -1.18 16.27 -0.31
C GLU A 158 -1.75 17.60 0.17
N LYS A 159 -3.03 17.62 0.57
CA LYS A 159 -3.63 18.83 1.14
C LYS A 159 -2.96 19.28 2.43
N PHE A 160 -2.50 18.34 3.26
CA PHE A 160 -1.70 18.67 4.43
C PHE A 160 -0.35 19.30 4.04
N LEU A 161 0.35 18.76 3.04
CA LEU A 161 1.60 19.34 2.56
C LEU A 161 1.40 20.75 1.98
N ASP A 162 0.31 20.97 1.26
CA ASP A 162 0.00 22.26 0.63
C ASP A 162 -0.45 23.34 1.64
N THR A 163 -1.21 22.94 2.67
CA THR A 163 -1.89 23.88 3.57
C THR A 163 -1.35 23.90 5.00
N HIS A 164 -0.59 22.87 5.38
CA HIS A 164 -0.19 22.58 6.76
C HIS A 164 -1.35 22.44 7.76
N ASN A 165 -2.58 22.25 7.28
CA ASN A 165 -3.74 22.03 8.15
C ASN A 165 -3.78 20.58 8.65
N LYS A 166 -3.61 20.41 9.97
CA LYS A 166 -3.59 19.10 10.65
C LYS A 166 -4.92 18.33 10.56
N GLU A 167 -6.03 18.98 10.26
CA GLU A 167 -7.33 18.31 10.04
C GLU A 167 -7.24 17.22 8.97
N TYR A 168 -6.37 17.38 7.96
CA TYR A 168 -6.18 16.35 6.94
C TYR A 168 -5.43 15.12 7.46
N LEU A 169 -4.51 15.29 8.41
CA LEU A 169 -3.91 14.14 9.11
C LEU A 169 -4.93 13.44 10.00
N GLU A 170 -5.83 14.17 10.65
CA GLU A 170 -6.94 13.59 11.42
C GLU A 170 -7.92 12.81 10.53
N LYS A 171 -8.15 13.25 9.29
CA LYS A 171 -8.93 12.48 8.31
C LYS A 171 -8.25 11.15 7.98
N ASN A 172 -6.93 11.13 7.81
CA ASN A 172 -6.18 9.89 7.61
C ASN A 172 -6.21 8.99 8.85
N ALA A 173 -6.05 9.56 10.05
CA ALA A 173 -6.13 8.80 11.29
C ALA A 173 -7.50 8.11 11.48
N LYS A 174 -8.59 8.69 10.96
CA LYS A 174 -9.93 8.07 10.97
C LYS A 174 -10.08 6.92 9.96
N LEU A 175 -9.34 6.99 8.83
CA LEU A 175 -9.32 5.94 7.81
C LEU A 175 -8.34 4.80 8.17
N ASP A 176 -7.33 5.09 8.99
CA ASP A 176 -6.28 4.15 9.37
C ASP A 176 -6.82 2.97 10.21
N CYS A 177 -6.79 1.77 9.66
CA CYS A 177 -7.45 0.60 10.24
C CYS A 177 -6.51 -0.39 10.95
N LYS A 178 -5.29 0.02 11.34
CA LYS A 178 -4.30 -0.84 12.06
C LYS A 178 -4.81 -1.48 13.36
N PHE A 179 -5.90 -0.98 13.92
CA PHE A 179 -6.33 -1.19 15.31
C PHE A 179 -7.11 -2.47 15.58
N ILE A 180 -7.11 -3.44 14.68
CA ILE A 180 -7.90 -4.67 14.89
C ILE A 180 -7.17 -5.70 15.76
N TYR A 181 -5.83 -5.72 15.73
CA TYR A 181 -5.02 -6.70 16.47
C TYR A 181 -3.92 -6.08 17.36
N ALA A 182 -3.77 -4.75 17.35
CA ALA A 182 -2.65 -4.05 17.99
C ALA A 182 -2.59 -4.19 19.52
N ASN A 183 -3.74 -4.40 20.19
CA ASN A 183 -3.83 -4.48 21.65
C ASN A 183 -4.39 -5.83 22.15
N GLY A 184 -4.56 -6.82 21.26
CA GLY A 184 -5.12 -8.13 21.62
C GLY A 184 -6.59 -8.15 22.06
N ALA A 185 -7.29 -7.01 22.04
CA ALA A 185 -8.65 -6.87 22.59
C ALA A 185 -9.74 -7.60 21.79
N MET A 186 -9.42 -8.22 20.66
CA MET A 186 -10.40 -9.07 19.94
C MET A 186 -10.65 -10.40 20.66
N TYR A 187 -9.70 -10.87 21.48
CA TYR A 187 -9.77 -12.18 22.14
C TYR A 187 -10.14 -12.11 23.63
N PHE A 188 -10.47 -10.93 24.16
CA PHE A 188 -10.82 -10.72 25.58
C PHE A 188 -12.10 -9.89 25.73
#